data_AF-A0A661QZI6-F1
#
_entry.id   AF-A0A661QZI6-F1
#
_cell.length_a   1.000
_cell.length_b   1.000
_cell.length_c   1.000
_cell.angle_alpha   90.00
_cell.angle_beta   90.00
_cell.angle_gamma   90.00
#
_symmetry.space_group_name_H-M   'P 1'
#
loop_
_entity.id
_entity.type
_entity.pdbx_description
1 polymer ?
#
loop_
_entity_poly.entity_id
_entity_poly.type
_entity_poly.pdbx_seq_one_letter_code
_entity_poly.pdbx_strand_id
1 'polypeptide(L)'
;MTKFQNYAVLDQPGVLRSLFHPRKEDPGRVTHGGRDDLMIPVEKGVEVGASFHFKHRDAPVILFFHGNGEIVSDYDELGACFLDIG
;
A
#
# COMPACT_ATOMS: atom_id res chain seq x y z
N MET A 1 -7.87 24.31 -22.03
CA MET A 1 -7.59 24.88 -20.70
C MET A 1 -8.27 24.02 -19.66
N THR A 2 -7.53 23.14 -19.01
CA THR A 2 -8.06 22.21 -18.01
C THR A 2 -8.34 22.98 -16.73
N LYS A 3 -9.61 23.08 -16.35
CA LYS A 3 -10.04 23.76 -15.13
C LYS A 3 -9.67 22.85 -13.95
N PHE A 4 -8.53 23.10 -13.30
CA PHE A 4 -8.29 22.50 -11.98
C PHE A 4 -9.31 23.12 -11.03
N GLN A 5 -10.31 22.32 -10.65
CA GLN A 5 -11.29 22.71 -9.64
C GLN A 5 -10.57 22.69 -8.29
N ASN A 6 -10.69 23.78 -7.54
CA ASN A 6 -10.15 23.85 -6.19
C ASN A 6 -11.06 23.05 -5.26
N TYR A 7 -10.58 21.88 -4.84
CA TYR A 7 -11.30 20.99 -3.93
C TYR A 7 -10.96 21.21 -2.45
N ALA A 8 -10.27 22.30 -2.07
CA ALA A 8 -9.89 22.55 -0.68
C ALA A 8 -11.07 22.55 0.30
N VAL A 9 -12.28 22.83 -0.18
CA VAL A 9 -13.51 22.71 0.63
C VAL A 9 -13.79 21.29 1.10
N LEU A 10 -13.24 20.27 0.43
CA LEU A 10 -13.34 18.86 0.78
C LEU A 10 -12.23 18.41 1.76
N ASP A 11 -11.21 19.23 2.00
CA ASP A 11 -10.11 18.93 2.94
C ASP A 11 -10.51 19.13 4.41
N GLN A 12 -11.79 18.89 4.72
CA GLN A 12 -12.31 18.93 6.07
C GLN A 12 -12.12 17.55 6.71
N PRO A 13 -11.67 17.45 7.98
CA PRO A 13 -11.40 16.15 8.61
C PRO A 13 -12.56 15.14 8.53
N GLY A 14 -13.80 15.63 8.65
CA GLY A 14 -15.00 14.79 8.51
C GLY A 14 -15.21 14.26 7.10
N VAL A 15 -14.91 15.06 6.07
CA VAL A 15 -15.00 14.65 4.66
C VAL A 15 -13.86 13.71 4.31
N LEU A 16 -12.63 14.04 4.69
CA LEU A 16 -11.45 13.20 4.41
C LEU A 16 -11.58 11.80 5.02
N ARG A 17 -12.16 11.65 6.21
CA ARG A 17 -12.41 10.33 6.83
C ARG A 17 -13.47 9.50 6.10
N SER A 18 -14.33 10.14 5.31
CA SER A 18 -15.34 9.46 4.48
C SER A 18 -14.84 9.24 3.06
N LEU A 19 -14.05 10.16 2.53
CA LEU A 19 -13.47 10.10 1.20
C LEU A 19 -12.33 9.07 1.14
N PHE A 20 -11.45 9.10 2.15
CA PHE A 20 -10.41 8.10 2.35
C PHE A 20 -10.86 7.14 3.45
N HIS A 21 -10.90 5.85 3.13
CA HIS A 21 -11.46 4.84 4.03
C HIS A 21 -10.35 3.90 4.54
N PRO A 22 -9.43 4.40 5.40
CA PRO A 22 -8.31 3.58 5.87
C PRO A 22 -8.85 2.37 6.63
N ARG A 23 -8.61 1.19 6.07
CA ARG A 23 -8.88 -0.09 6.72
C ARG A 23 -7.69 -0.48 7.57
N LYS A 24 -7.97 -1.08 8.72
CA LYS A 24 -6.93 -1.73 9.53
C LYS A 24 -6.65 -3.11 8.97
N GLU A 25 -5.38 -3.48 8.99
CA GLU A 25 -4.92 -4.84 8.79
C GLU A 25 -5.15 -5.65 10.08
N ASP A 26 -5.59 -6.90 9.97
CA ASP A 26 -5.71 -7.78 11.12
C ASP A 26 -4.32 -8.28 11.57
N PRO A 27 -4.00 -8.25 12.88
CA PRO A 27 -2.66 -8.56 13.39
C PRO A 27 -2.27 -10.04 13.32
N GLY A 28 -3.13 -10.91 12.78
CA GLY A 28 -2.94 -12.36 12.71
C GLY A 28 -2.48 -12.88 11.35
N ARG A 29 -1.98 -12.01 10.49
CA ARG A 29 -1.63 -12.34 9.11
C ARG A 29 -0.45 -13.31 9.08
N VAL A 30 -0.68 -14.50 8.51
CA VAL A 30 0.31 -15.58 8.47
C VAL A 30 1.44 -15.18 7.52
N THR A 31 2.69 -15.45 7.92
CA THR A 31 3.86 -15.31 7.07
C THR A 31 3.81 -16.38 5.98
N HIS A 32 3.84 -15.98 4.72
CA HIS A 32 3.91 -16.88 3.57
C HIS A 32 5.33 -16.85 2.98
N GLY A 33 5.85 -18.01 2.56
CA GLY A 33 7.19 -18.08 1.95
C GLY A 33 7.29 -17.19 0.71
N GLY A 34 8.32 -16.34 0.65
CA GLY A 34 8.52 -15.37 -0.45
C GLY A 34 7.85 -14.01 -0.26
N ARG A 35 7.30 -13.72 0.94
CA ARG A 35 6.77 -12.41 1.33
C ARG A 35 7.21 -12.06 2.75
N ASP A 36 7.74 -10.85 2.94
CA ASP A 36 7.98 -10.26 4.26
C ASP A 36 7.15 -8.99 4.44
N ASP A 37 6.58 -8.82 5.64
CA ASP A 37 5.89 -7.58 5.99
C ASP A 37 6.88 -6.61 6.67
N LEU A 38 6.90 -5.36 6.19
CA LEU A 38 7.89 -4.35 6.53
C LEU A 38 7.22 -3.07 7.05
N MET A 39 7.91 -2.35 7.93
CA MET A 39 7.59 -0.98 8.30
C MET A 39 8.66 -0.05 7.72
N ILE A 40 8.27 0.84 6.81
CA ILE A 40 9.16 1.75 6.10
C ILE A 40 9.09 3.13 6.78
N PRO A 41 10.17 3.62 7.40
CA PRO A 41 10.17 4.94 8.00
C PRO A 41 10.16 6.03 6.92
N VAL A 42 9.25 7.00 7.06
CA VAL A 42 9.12 8.12 6.10
C VAL A 42 9.34 9.49 6.75
N GLU A 43 9.10 9.60 8.05
CA GLU A 43 9.40 10.78 8.87
C GLU A 43 9.61 10.36 10.33
N LYS A 44 10.05 11.29 11.19
CA LYS A 44 10.20 11.06 12.62
C LYS A 44 8.87 10.60 13.25
N GLY A 45 8.83 9.33 13.64
CA GLY A 45 7.66 8.70 14.26
C GLY A 45 6.54 8.34 13.29
N VAL A 46 6.81 8.36 11.97
CA VAL A 46 5.85 8.00 10.92
C VAL A 46 6.43 6.87 10.08
N GLU A 47 5.70 5.77 10.01
CA GLU A 47 6.06 4.58 9.26
C GLU A 47 4.90 4.14 8.36
N VAL A 48 5.23 3.55 7.21
CA VAL A 48 4.29 2.98 6.25
C VAL A 48 4.47 1.47 6.22
N GLY A 49 3.40 0.72 6.45
CA GLY A 49 3.40 -0.73 6.30
C GLY A 49 3.44 -1.14 4.84
N ALA A 50 4.22 -2.17 4.52
CA ALA A 50 4.34 -2.74 3.18
C ALA A 50 4.49 -4.27 3.23
N SER A 51 4.10 -4.96 2.16
CA SER A 51 4.45 -6.35 1.92
C SER A 51 5.47 -6.42 0.79
N PHE A 52 6.62 -7.05 1.05
CA PHE A 52 7.69 -7.24 0.10
C PHE A 52 7.71 -8.67 -0.40
N HIS A 53 7.34 -8.85 -1.66
CA HIS A 53 7.37 -10.13 -2.37
C HIS A 53 8.71 -10.27 -3.09
N PHE A 54 9.42 -11.39 -2.87
CA PHE A 54 10.77 -11.57 -3.39
C PHE A 54 11.02 -12.98 -3.96
N LYS A 55 11.84 -13.04 -5.02
CA LYS A 55 12.25 -14.29 -5.69
C LYS A 55 13.76 -14.53 -5.58
N HIS A 56 14.58 -13.59 -6.07
CA HIS A 56 16.03 -13.62 -5.93
C HIS A 56 16.63 -12.21 -5.85
N ARG A 57 17.86 -12.09 -5.35
CA ARG A 57 18.51 -10.80 -5.03
C ARG A 57 18.67 -9.85 -6.23
N ASP A 58 18.84 -10.39 -7.43
CA ASP A 58 19.10 -9.60 -8.64
C ASP A 58 17.83 -9.29 -9.46
N ALA A 59 16.64 -9.57 -8.91
CA ALA A 59 15.38 -9.31 -9.61
C ALA A 59 15.08 -7.80 -9.67
N PRO A 60 14.44 -7.30 -10.74
CA PRO A 60 13.92 -5.95 -10.75
C PRO A 60 12.87 -5.77 -9.65
N VAL A 61 12.82 -4.56 -9.07
CA VAL A 61 11.87 -4.22 -8.00
C VAL A 61 10.76 -3.34 -8.55
N ILE A 62 9.52 -3.72 -8.28
CA ILE A 62 8.33 -2.90 -8.55
C ILE A 62 7.89 -2.30 -7.21
N LEU A 63 7.83 -0.97 -7.14
CA LEU A 63 7.19 -0.27 -6.02
C LEU A 63 5.73 0.01 -6.41
N PHE A 64 4.81 -0.66 -5.72
CA PHE A 64 3.38 -0.60 -6.00
C PHE A 64 2.64 0.09 -4.84
N PHE A 65 1.70 0.97 -5.18
CA PHE A 65 0.81 1.64 -4.22
C PHE A 65 -0.63 1.19 -4.48
N HIS A 66 -1.32 0.73 -3.44
CA HIS A 66 -2.72 0.35 -3.52
C HIS A 66 -3.64 1.56 -3.74
N GLY A 67 -4.88 1.30 -4.13
CA GLY A 67 -5.93 2.30 -4.29
C GLY A 67 -6.59 2.72 -2.98
N ASN A 68 -7.51 3.68 -3.07
CA ASN A 68 -8.21 4.20 -1.91
C ASN A 68 -9.15 3.14 -1.29
N GLY A 69 -9.03 2.93 0.03
CA GLY A 69 -9.85 1.96 0.77
C GLY A 69 -9.35 0.52 0.68
N GLU A 70 -8.26 0.28 -0.03
CA GLU A 70 -7.57 -1.00 -0.08
C GLU A 70 -6.42 -1.01 0.94
N ILE A 71 -5.91 -2.20 1.26
CA ILE A 71 -4.73 -2.40 2.10
C ILE A 71 -3.71 -3.28 1.37
N VAL A 72 -2.47 -3.30 1.87
CA VAL A 72 -1.37 -4.06 1.25
C VAL A 72 -1.71 -5.53 1.07
N SER A 73 -2.51 -6.10 1.98
CA SER A 73 -2.89 -7.50 1.91
C SER A 73 -3.94 -7.87 0.88
N ASP A 74 -4.71 -6.90 0.39
CA ASP A 74 -5.61 -7.12 -0.75
C ASP A 74 -4.81 -7.49 -2.03
N TYR A 75 -3.48 -7.31 -2.02
CA TYR A 75 -2.58 -7.49 -3.16
C TYR A 75 -1.61 -8.66 -3.07
N ASP A 76 -1.67 -9.50 -2.05
CA ASP A 76 -0.71 -10.61 -1.86
C ASP A 76 -0.64 -11.57 -3.04
N GLU A 77 -1.81 -12.00 -3.52
CA GLU A 77 -1.92 -12.94 -4.64
C GLU A 77 -1.37 -12.31 -5.92
N LEU A 78 -1.65 -11.02 -6.14
CA LEU A 78 -1.12 -10.29 -7.27
C LEU A 78 0.42 -10.14 -7.17
N GLY A 79 0.93 -9.85 -5.98
CA GLY A 79 2.36 -9.77 -5.70
C GLY A 79 3.08 -11.07 -6.08
N ALA A 80 2.49 -12.22 -5.75
CA ALA A 80 3.00 -13.53 -6.15
C ALA A 80 3.00 -13.71 -7.68
N CYS A 81 1.96 -13.27 -8.39
CA CYS A 81 1.93 -13.36 -9.86
C CYS A 81 3.08 -12.62 -10.54
N PHE A 82 3.50 -11.46 -10.00
CA PHE A 82 4.63 -10.71 -10.57
C PHE A 82 5.97 -11.42 -10.37
N LEU A 83 6.11 -12.27 -9.34
CA LEU A 83 7.32 -13.08 -9.17
C LEU A 83 7.45 -14.15 -10.27
N ASP A 84 6.35 -14.68 -10.80
CA ASP A 84 6.41 -15.72 -11.83
C ASP A 84 6.73 -15.18 -13.23
N ILE A 85 6.41 -13.90 -13.49
CA ILE A 85 6.65 -13.24 -14.77
C ILE A 85 8.10 -12.75 -14.90
N GLY A 86 8.72 -12.36 -13.78
CA GLY A 86 10.08 -11.82 -13.69
C GLY A 86 11.20 -12.85 -13.62
#